data_AF-A0AAD7JPN2-F1
#
_entry.id   AF-A0AAD7JPN2-F1
#
_cell.length_a   1.000
_cell.length_b   1.000
_cell.length_c   1.000
_cell.angle_alpha   90.00
_cell.angle_beta   90.00
_cell.angle_gamma   90.00
#
_symmetry.space_group_name_H-M   'P 1'
#
loop_
_entity.id
_entity.type
_entity.pdbx_description
1 polymer ?
#
loop_
_entity_poly.entity_id
_entity_poly.type
_entity_poly.pdbx_seq_one_letter_code
_entity_poly.pdbx_strand_id
1 'polypeptide(L)' 'MNVMLTRAKKGMVIVTCSSFLRSNNGAQTLLGRLARYWETRQPGMWIDWRRVADGTADLPGS' A
#
# COMPACT_ATOMS: atom_id res chain seq x y z
N MET A 1 -12.13 -8.60 -3.44
CA MET A 1 -11.12 -7.56 -3.80
C MET A 1 -10.40 -7.80 -5.15
N ASN A 2 -10.57 -8.94 -5.84
CA ASN A 2 -9.81 -9.29 -7.05
C ASN A 2 -9.89 -8.23 -8.18
N VAL A 3 -11.09 -7.69 -8.44
CA VAL A 3 -11.37 -6.73 -9.53
C VAL A 3 -10.63 -5.39 -9.37
N MET A 4 -10.29 -4.97 -8.16
CA MET A 4 -9.50 -3.74 -7.93
C MET A 4 -8.03 -3.97 -8.29
N LEU A 5 -7.46 -5.09 -7.82
CA LEU A 5 -6.04 -5.40 -7.92
C LEU A 5 -5.60 -5.82 -9.34
N THR A 6 -6.53 -6.27 -10.18
CA THR A 6 -6.26 -6.79 -11.54
C THR A 6 -6.45 -5.77 -12.67
N ARG A 7 -6.87 -4.52 -12.38
CA ARG A 7 -7.15 -3.50 -13.41
C ARG A 7 -5.94 -2.66 -13.83
N ALA A 8 -4.86 -2.63 -13.06
CA ALA A 8 -3.66 -1.88 -13.40
C ALA A 8 -2.83 -2.59 -14.48
N LYS A 9 -2.41 -1.84 -15.52
CA LYS A 9 -1.60 -2.36 -16.64
C LYS A 9 -0.11 -1.99 -16.59
N LYS A 10 0.30 -1.06 -15.70
CA LYS A 10 1.69 -0.56 -15.59
C LYS A 10 2.19 -0.44 -14.14
N GLY A 11 1.35 0.05 -13.24
CA GLY A 11 1.65 0.19 -11.81
C GLY A 11 0.38 0.50 -11.02
N MET A 12 0.43 0.35 -9.71
CA MET A 12 -0.72 0.56 -8.81
C MET A 12 -0.28 1.26 -7.53
N VAL A 13 -0.96 2.34 -7.17
CA VAL A 13 -0.86 2.99 -5.86
C VAL A 13 -2.09 2.58 -5.05
N ILE A 14 -1.90 2.19 -3.78
CA ILE A 14 -2.99 1.80 -2.88
C ILE A 14 -2.93 2.69 -1.63
N VAL A 15 -3.86 3.63 -1.53
CA VAL A 15 -4.06 4.44 -0.31
C VAL A 15 -4.92 3.64 0.67
N THR A 16 -4.44 3.44 1.90
CA THR A 16 -5.13 2.67 2.94
C THR A 16 -4.62 3.03 4.34
N CYS A 17 -5.44 2.81 5.37
CA CYS A 17 -5.05 3.04 6.76
C CYS A 17 -4.22 1.86 7.31
N SER A 18 -3.07 2.15 7.90
CA SER A 18 -2.20 1.12 8.53
C SER A 18 -2.91 0.37 9.67
N SER A 19 -3.83 1.02 10.39
CA SER A 19 -4.70 0.42 11.40
C SER A 19 -5.63 -0.66 10.84
N PHE A 20 -6.16 -0.47 9.62
CA PHE A 20 -6.96 -1.49 8.95
C PHE A 20 -6.11 -2.72 8.62
N LEU A 21 -4.93 -2.53 8.01
CA LEU A 21 -4.02 -3.62 7.64
C LEU A 21 -3.56 -4.44 8.86
N ARG A 22 -3.42 -3.80 10.03
CA ARG A 22 -3.01 -4.42 11.29
C ARG A 22 -4.16 -5.04 12.10
N SER A 23 -5.41 -4.78 11.74
CA SER A 23 -6.57 -5.43 12.36
C SER A 23 -6.67 -6.90 11.93
N ASN A 24 -7.13 -7.80 12.81
CA ASN A 24 -7.27 -9.24 12.50
C ASN A 24 -8.08 -9.48 11.22
N ASN A 25 -9.16 -8.72 11.01
CA ASN A 25 -10.01 -8.85 9.83
C ASN A 25 -9.32 -8.31 8.57
N GLY A 26 -8.70 -7.12 8.64
CA GLY A 26 -8.00 -6.50 7.52
C GLY A 26 -6.75 -7.29 7.08
N ALA A 27 -5.98 -7.81 8.03
CA ALA A 27 -4.79 -8.63 7.80
C ALA A 27 -5.08 -9.91 7.00
N GLN A 28 -6.28 -10.50 7.17
CA GLN A 28 -6.70 -11.68 6.42
C GLN A 28 -7.23 -11.38 5.01
N THR A 29 -7.53 -10.12 4.68
CA THR A 29 -7.93 -9.74 3.32
C THR A 29 -6.77 -9.94 2.32
N LEU A 30 -7.12 -10.01 1.04
CA LEU A 30 -6.12 -10.04 -0.04
C LEU A 30 -5.20 -8.80 -0.01
N LEU A 31 -5.69 -7.63 0.42
CA LEU A 31 -4.85 -6.45 0.61
C LEU A 31 -3.92 -6.59 1.81
N GLY A 32 -4.39 -7.09 2.95
CA GLY A 32 -3.53 -7.35 4.13
C GLY A 32 -2.41 -8.35 3.84
N ARG A 33 -2.71 -9.39 3.05
CA ARG A 33 -1.72 -10.38 2.58
C ARG A 33 -0.74 -9.80 1.55
N LEU A 34 -1.21 -8.95 0.63
CA LEU A 34 -0.38 -8.25 -0.35
C LEU A 34 0.57 -7.26 0.33
N ALA A 35 0.05 -6.45 1.26
CA ALA A 35 0.77 -5.54 2.13
C ALA A 35 1.93 -6.25 2.84
N ARG A 36 1.62 -7.32 3.59
CA ARG A 36 2.62 -8.08 4.36
C ARG A 36 3.68 -8.73 3.46
N TYR A 37 3.32 -9.19 2.26
CA TYR A 37 4.33 -9.71 1.33
C TYR A 37 5.32 -8.62 0.90
N TRP A 38 4.84 -7.44 0.52
CA TRP A 38 5.74 -6.38 0.07
C TRP A 38 6.53 -5.72 1.20
N GLU A 39 5.99 -5.62 2.41
CA GLU A 39 6.75 -5.23 3.62
C GLU A 39 8.02 -6.08 3.81
N THR A 40 7.94 -7.39 3.54
CA THR A 40 9.10 -8.30 3.63
C THR A 40 10.04 -8.26 2.41
N ARG A 41 9.65 -7.63 1.31
CA ARG A 41 10.43 -7.57 0.05
C ARG A 41 11.14 -6.23 -0.15
N GLN A 42 10.46 -5.15 0.21
CA GLN A 42 10.87 -3.78 -0.09
C GLN A 42 10.64 -2.89 1.14
N PRO A 43 11.61 -2.85 2.07
CA PRO A 43 11.64 -1.87 3.15
C PRO A 43 11.47 -0.44 2.58
N GLY A 44 10.67 0.39 3.23
CA GLY A 44 10.39 1.76 2.77
C GLY A 44 9.25 1.90 1.74
N MET A 45 8.62 0.82 1.27
CA MET A 45 7.44 0.90 0.38
C MET A 45 6.31 1.79 0.94
N TRP A 46 6.09 1.78 2.27
CA TRP A 46 5.03 2.56 2.89
C TRP A 46 5.45 4.01 3.11
N ILE A 47 4.67 4.92 2.53
CA ILE A 47 4.83 6.37 2.65
C ILE A 47 3.71 6.89 3.55
N ASP A 48 4.03 7.69 4.57
CA ASP A 48 3.03 8.41 5.36
C ASP A 48 2.38 9.49 4.49
N TRP A 49 1.05 9.56 4.48
CA TRP A 49 0.29 10.52 3.67
C TRP A 49 0.68 11.99 3.95
N ARG A 50 1.19 12.31 5.14
CA ARG A 50 1.71 13.64 5.47
C ARG A 50 2.87 14.01 4.57
N ARG A 51 3.86 13.11 4.38
CA ARG A 51 4.97 13.36 3.46
C ARG A 51 4.51 13.63 2.02
N VAL A 52 3.39 13.04 1.60
CA VAL A 52 2.78 13.32 0.29
C VAL A 52 2.16 14.72 0.27
N ALA A 53 1.45 15.13 1.33
CA ALA A 53 0.90 16.48 1.47
C ALA A 53 1.98 17.57 1.61
N ASP A 54 3.08 17.26 2.30
CA ASP A 54 4.24 18.13 2.51
C ASP A 54 5.17 18.22 1.28
N GLY A 55 4.92 17.44 0.22
CA GLY A 55 5.79 17.35 -0.96
C GLY A 55 7.16 16.71 -0.69
N THR A 56 7.33 15.98 0.41
CA THR A 56 8.58 15.34 0.85
C THR A 56 8.59 13.81 0.71
N ALA A 57 7.61 13.25 0.01
CA ALA A 57 7.54 11.83 -0.33
C ALA A 57 8.34 11.54 -1.61
N ASP A 58 9.23 10.55 -1.53
CA ASP A 58 9.87 9.91 -2.68
C ASP A 58 8.82 9.08 -3.41
N LEU A 59 8.39 9.52 -4.60
CA LEU A 59 7.25 8.97 -5.33
C LEU A 59 7.64 8.57 -6.76
N PRO A 60 7.03 7.52 -7.34
CA PRO A 60 7.31 7.13 -8.73
C PRO A 60 6.96 8.24 -9.74
N GLY A 61 7.95 9.03 -10.14
CA GLY A 61 7.81 10.15 -11.07
C GLY A 61 7.85 11.56 -10.46
N SER A 62 8.25 11.70 -9.20
CA SER A 62 8.73 12.97 -8.61
C SER A 62 10.21 13.21 -8.94
#